data_AF-A0A945FS72-F1
#
_entry.id   AF-A0A945FS72-F1
#
_cell.length_a   1.000
_cell.length_b   1.000
_cell.length_c   1.000
_cell.angle_alpha   90.00
_cell.angle_beta   90.00
_cell.angle_gamma   90.00
#
_symmetry.space_group_name_H-M   'P 1'
#
loop_
_entity.id
_entity.type
_entity.pdbx_description
1 polymer ?
#
loop_
_entity_poly.entity_id
_entity_poly.type
_entity_poly.pdbx_seq_one_letter_code
_entity_poly.pdbx_strand_id
1 'polypeptide(L)'
;MHSNGFFLNDVAGFLGGYYAFIAIMNGIAALVLWRKKDATTWAFVWSVFAGIMMIFASLALSGSKSMVPILPEAIRGLVNNLSGPVLYTLGTTAILVVLYVFRKFFVQPMVAWTVLNVSLLLLGLSMADENFAAIVMKPDNVPIVGLVYLLAFFTWVATKQAVVNDERIKQGLPV
;
A
#
# COMPACT_ATOMS: atom_id res chain seq x y z
N MET A 1 10.58 28.50 10.63
CA MET A 1 11.46 27.96 9.57
C MET A 1 12.64 27.23 10.22
N HIS A 2 12.49 25.96 10.61
CA HIS A 2 13.60 25.16 11.17
C HIS A 2 13.48 23.65 10.88
N SER A 3 12.70 23.24 9.87
CA SER A 3 12.39 21.82 9.64
C SER A 3 13.07 21.18 8.41
N ASN A 4 13.72 21.97 7.57
CA ASN A 4 14.30 21.48 6.30
C ASN A 4 15.47 20.50 6.50
N GLY A 5 16.19 20.57 7.62
CA GLY A 5 17.35 19.71 7.88
C GLY A 5 16.98 18.24 8.12
N PHE A 6 15.96 17.98 8.95
CA PHE A 6 15.47 16.63 9.23
C PHE A 6 14.96 15.94 7.96
N PHE A 7 14.16 16.64 7.17
CA PHE A 7 13.61 16.09 5.94
C PHE A 7 14.70 15.67 4.94
N LEU A 8 15.69 16.52 4.72
CA LEU A 8 16.80 16.27 3.80
C LEU A 8 17.69 15.11 4.23
N ASN A 9 18.07 15.08 5.52
CA ASN A 9 19.04 14.12 6.02
C ASN A 9 18.45 12.74 6.27
N ASP A 10 17.20 12.67 6.74
CA ASP A 10 16.64 11.44 7.29
C ASP A 10 15.52 10.84 6.41
N VAL A 11 14.82 11.65 5.61
CA VAL A 11 13.57 11.23 4.94
C VAL A 11 13.68 11.20 3.41
N ALA A 12 14.33 12.19 2.80
CA ALA A 12 14.36 12.37 1.34
C ALA A 12 14.99 11.17 0.60
N GLY A 13 16.15 10.70 1.07
CA GLY A 13 16.84 9.55 0.47
C GLY A 13 16.03 8.25 0.61
N PHE A 14 15.44 8.02 1.79
CA PHE A 14 14.57 6.88 2.04
C PHE A 14 13.33 6.90 1.15
N LEU A 15 12.62 8.03 1.07
CA LEU A 15 11.43 8.18 0.22
C LEU A 15 11.76 8.02 -1.26
N GLY A 16 12.90 8.54 -1.72
CA GLY A 16 13.38 8.35 -3.08
C GLY A 16 13.55 6.87 -3.42
N GLY A 17 14.28 6.14 -2.59
CA GLY A 17 14.47 4.69 -2.75
C GLY A 17 13.16 3.91 -2.63
N TYR A 18 12.27 4.30 -1.72
CA TYR A 18 10.97 3.71 -1.50
C TYR A 18 10.08 3.79 -2.76
N TYR A 19 9.93 4.99 -3.33
CA TYR A 19 9.13 5.17 -4.55
C TYR A 19 9.78 4.51 -5.77
N ALA A 20 11.11 4.52 -5.88
CA ALA A 20 11.82 3.81 -6.94
C ALA A 20 11.61 2.29 -6.84
N PHE A 21 11.63 1.73 -5.64
CA PHE A 21 11.33 0.31 -5.42
C PHE A 21 9.90 -0.04 -5.86
N ILE A 22 8.90 0.76 -5.48
CA ILE A 22 7.51 0.56 -5.90
C ILE A 22 7.39 0.67 -7.43
N ALA A 23 8.07 1.63 -8.04
CA ALA A 23 8.09 1.79 -9.48
C ALA A 23 8.65 0.55 -10.20
N ILE A 24 9.81 0.05 -9.75
CA ILE A 24 10.42 -1.17 -10.30
C ILE A 24 9.49 -2.37 -10.12
N MET A 25 8.94 -2.55 -8.91
CA MET A 25 8.01 -3.64 -8.59
C MET A 25 6.80 -3.64 -9.54
N ASN A 26 6.18 -2.48 -9.79
CA ASN A 26 5.03 -2.37 -10.68
C ASN A 26 5.41 -2.43 -12.16
N GLY A 27 6.59 -1.93 -12.53
CA GLY A 27 7.13 -2.11 -13.87
C GLY A 27 7.34 -3.59 -14.21
N ILE A 28 7.90 -4.36 -13.28
CA ILE A 28 8.04 -5.82 -13.43
C ILE A 28 6.66 -6.48 -13.52
N ALA A 29 5.72 -6.11 -12.64
CA ALA A 29 4.36 -6.64 -12.67
C ALA A 29 3.66 -6.35 -14.01
N ALA A 30 3.79 -5.13 -14.54
CA ALA A 30 3.26 -4.73 -15.84
C ALA A 30 3.85 -5.57 -16.99
N LEU A 31 5.19 -5.75 -17.00
CA LEU A 31 5.86 -6.59 -17.99
C LEU A 31 5.40 -8.05 -17.94
N VAL A 32 5.19 -8.60 -16.74
CA VAL A 32 4.67 -9.96 -16.56
C VAL A 32 3.22 -10.08 -17.05
N LEU A 33 2.37 -9.10 -16.71
CA LEU A 33 0.97 -9.07 -17.13
C LEU A 33 0.83 -9.00 -18.66
N TRP A 34 1.67 -8.20 -19.30
CA TRP A 34 1.71 -8.09 -20.75
C TRP A 34 2.21 -9.39 -21.40
N ARG A 35 3.37 -9.90 -20.98
CA ARG A 35 4.03 -11.01 -21.69
C ARG A 35 3.46 -12.39 -21.37
N LYS A 36 2.94 -12.62 -20.17
CA LYS A 36 2.53 -13.96 -19.71
C LYS A 36 1.02 -14.14 -19.57
N LYS A 37 0.26 -13.06 -19.40
CA LYS A 37 -1.19 -13.14 -19.10
C LYS A 37 -2.07 -12.48 -20.14
N ASP A 38 -1.49 -11.89 -21.19
CA ASP A 38 -2.18 -11.12 -22.23
C ASP A 38 -3.15 -10.06 -21.67
N ALA A 39 -2.83 -9.55 -20.47
CA ALA A 39 -3.67 -8.64 -19.70
C ALA A 39 -3.29 -7.18 -19.98
N THR A 40 -3.42 -6.77 -21.24
CA THR A 40 -2.89 -5.49 -21.76
C THR A 40 -3.40 -4.26 -21.00
N THR A 41 -4.67 -4.24 -20.60
CA THR A 41 -5.24 -3.13 -19.80
C THR A 41 -4.52 -2.98 -18.46
N TRP A 42 -4.31 -4.08 -17.73
CA TRP A 42 -3.63 -4.04 -16.44
C TRP A 42 -2.15 -3.72 -16.60
N ALA A 43 -1.50 -4.25 -17.65
CA ALA A 43 -0.12 -3.90 -17.95
C ALA A 43 0.04 -2.40 -18.18
N PHE A 44 -0.87 -1.77 -18.95
CA PHE A 44 -0.87 -0.33 -19.16
C PHE A 44 -1.08 0.45 -17.85
N VAL A 45 -2.10 0.09 -17.06
CA VAL A 45 -2.39 0.74 -15.76
C VAL A 45 -1.16 0.72 -14.83
N TRP A 46 -0.53 -0.44 -14.68
CA TRP A 46 0.64 -0.58 -13.80
C TRP A 46 1.91 0.06 -14.35
N SER A 47 2.02 0.18 -15.68
CA SER A 47 3.11 0.94 -16.32
C SER A 47 2.98 2.44 -16.06
N VAL A 48 1.76 2.98 -16.19
CA VAL A 48 1.48 4.39 -15.86
C VAL A 48 1.72 4.64 -14.38
N PHE A 49 1.23 3.76 -13.50
CA PHE A 49 1.46 3.87 -12.06
C PHE A 49 2.95 3.84 -11.71
N ALA A 50 3.74 2.93 -12.30
CA ALA A 50 5.18 2.88 -12.14
C ALA A 50 5.86 4.19 -12.58
N GLY A 51 5.42 4.78 -13.69
CA GLY A 51 5.87 6.09 -14.16
C GLY A 51 5.60 7.21 -13.15
N ILE A 52 4.39 7.26 -12.56
CA ILE A 52 4.04 8.22 -11.51
C ILE A 52 4.95 8.02 -10.28
N MET A 53 5.20 6.78 -9.88
CA MET A 53 6.11 6.49 -8.75
C MET A 53 7.55 6.91 -9.04
N MET A 54 8.04 6.80 -10.29
CA MET A 54 9.35 7.34 -10.68
C MET A 54 9.41 8.87 -10.60
N ILE A 55 8.32 9.56 -10.94
CA ILE A 55 8.22 11.01 -10.77
C ILE A 55 8.30 11.34 -9.28
N PHE A 56 7.56 10.62 -8.42
CA PHE A 56 7.59 10.84 -6.96
C PHE A 56 8.98 10.56 -6.37
N ALA A 57 9.67 9.52 -6.85
CA ALA A 57 11.05 9.24 -6.47
C ALA A 57 11.98 10.42 -6.80
N SER A 58 11.88 10.95 -8.02
CA SER A 58 12.65 12.13 -8.45
C SER A 58 12.35 13.37 -7.61
N LEU A 59 11.07 13.62 -7.30
CA LEU A 59 10.65 14.74 -6.45
C LEU A 59 11.17 14.59 -5.02
N ALA A 60 11.15 13.38 -4.46
CA ALA A 60 11.72 13.11 -3.13
C ALA A 60 13.23 13.33 -3.10
N LEU A 61 13.96 12.84 -4.12
CA LEU A 61 15.41 12.98 -4.23
C LEU A 61 15.86 14.42 -4.54
N SER A 62 14.95 15.29 -5.01
CA SER A 62 15.25 16.73 -5.14
C SER A 62 15.60 17.39 -3.80
N GLY A 63 15.24 16.75 -2.69
CA GLY A 63 15.49 17.26 -1.33
C GLY A 63 14.57 18.42 -0.92
N SER A 64 13.74 18.93 -1.83
CA SER A 64 12.82 20.01 -1.51
C SER A 64 11.53 19.47 -0.90
N LYS A 65 11.32 19.73 0.39
CA LYS A 65 10.08 19.35 1.10
C LYS A 65 8.81 19.87 0.41
N SER A 66 8.86 21.05 -0.21
CA SER A 66 7.69 21.64 -0.90
C SER A 66 7.32 20.90 -2.19
N MET A 67 8.25 20.13 -2.76
CA MET A 67 8.06 19.39 -4.01
C MET A 67 7.59 17.96 -3.76
N VAL A 68 7.75 17.45 -2.54
CA VAL A 68 7.35 16.08 -2.21
C VAL A 68 5.83 16.03 -2.00
N PRO A 69 5.12 15.14 -2.70
CA PRO A 69 3.69 14.96 -2.49
C PRO A 69 3.40 14.53 -1.05
N ILE A 70 2.54 15.29 -0.38
CA ILE A 70 2.06 15.00 0.98
C ILE A 70 0.63 14.50 0.90
N LEU A 71 0.23 13.67 1.87
CA LEU A 71 -1.16 13.24 2.00
C LEU A 71 -2.11 14.45 2.05
N PRO A 72 -3.09 14.57 1.13
CA PRO A 72 -4.02 15.69 1.08
C PRO A 72 -4.76 15.91 2.40
N GLU A 73 -5.01 17.17 2.74
CA GLU A 73 -5.68 17.56 4.00
C GLU A 73 -7.06 16.91 4.15
N ALA A 74 -7.84 16.79 3.07
CA ALA A 74 -9.13 16.12 3.08
C ALA A 74 -9.03 14.65 3.52
N ILE A 75 -8.01 13.93 3.05
CA ILE A 75 -7.78 12.53 3.43
C ILE A 75 -7.32 12.46 4.89
N ARG A 76 -6.41 13.34 5.30
CA ARG A 76 -5.93 13.43 6.68
C ARG A 76 -7.08 13.72 7.67
N GLY A 77 -7.95 14.67 7.32
CA GLY A 77 -9.13 15.01 8.11
C GLY A 77 -10.11 13.84 8.21
N LEU A 78 -10.34 13.12 7.11
CA LEU A 78 -11.14 11.88 7.13
C LEU A 78 -10.55 10.83 8.07
N VAL A 79 -9.24 10.55 7.95
CA VAL A 79 -8.56 9.57 8.81
C VAL A 79 -8.70 9.98 10.28
N ASN A 80 -8.41 11.24 10.62
CA ASN A 80 -8.50 11.73 11.99
C ASN A 80 -9.91 11.58 12.58
N ASN A 81 -10.95 11.86 11.80
CA ASN A 81 -12.33 11.69 12.24
C ASN A 81 -12.69 10.21 12.44
N LEU A 82 -12.25 9.34 11.53
CA LEU A 82 -12.50 7.90 11.61
C LEU A 82 -11.69 7.21 12.72
N SER A 83 -10.57 7.80 13.16
CA SER A 83 -9.72 7.28 14.24
C SER A 83 -10.27 7.54 15.65
N GLY A 84 -11.43 8.19 15.79
CA GLY A 84 -12.11 8.30 17.09
C GLY A 84 -12.54 6.91 17.62
N PRO A 85 -12.60 6.68 18.95
CA PRO A 85 -12.78 5.34 19.53
C PRO A 85 -14.00 4.58 18.99
N VAL A 86 -15.15 5.25 18.89
CA VAL A 86 -16.41 4.65 18.44
C VAL A 86 -16.36 4.30 16.95
N LEU A 87 -15.97 5.27 16.11
CA LEU A 87 -15.92 5.09 14.66
C LEU A 87 -14.84 4.10 14.25
N TYR A 88 -13.72 4.06 14.98
CA TYR A 88 -12.67 3.10 14.75
C TYR A 88 -13.16 1.67 15.01
N THR A 89 -13.79 1.41 16.16
CA THR A 89 -14.28 0.06 16.49
C THR A 89 -15.42 -0.38 15.56
N LEU A 90 -16.41 0.48 15.31
CA LEU A 90 -17.51 0.15 14.41
C LEU A 90 -17.04 0.03 12.96
N GLY A 91 -16.17 0.93 12.51
CA GLY A 91 -15.62 0.93 11.16
C GLY A 91 -14.76 -0.29 10.89
N THR A 92 -13.85 -0.67 11.79
CA THR A 92 -13.05 -1.89 11.64
C THR A 92 -13.91 -3.15 11.64
N THR A 93 -14.93 -3.23 12.52
CA THR A 93 -15.89 -4.34 12.52
C THR A 93 -16.64 -4.42 11.19
N ALA A 94 -17.14 -3.29 10.68
CA ALA A 94 -17.81 -3.23 9.38
C ALA A 94 -16.89 -3.65 8.23
N ILE A 95 -15.64 -3.18 8.22
CA ILE A 95 -14.64 -3.57 7.23
C ILE A 95 -14.39 -5.08 7.27
N LEU A 96 -14.25 -5.68 8.46
CA LEU A 96 -14.08 -7.13 8.59
C LEU A 96 -15.28 -7.92 8.08
N VAL A 97 -16.51 -7.45 8.34
CA VAL A 97 -17.73 -8.05 7.79
C VAL A 97 -17.73 -7.97 6.26
N VAL A 98 -17.39 -6.81 5.68
CA VAL A 98 -17.29 -6.63 4.23
C VAL A 98 -16.23 -7.55 3.64
N LEU A 99 -15.04 -7.62 4.23
CA LEU A 99 -13.97 -8.52 3.80
C LEU A 99 -14.39 -9.99 3.85
N TYR A 100 -15.14 -10.39 4.88
CA TYR A 100 -15.64 -11.76 5.03
C TYR A 100 -16.72 -12.12 4.00
N VAL A 101 -17.73 -11.25 3.84
CA VAL A 101 -18.85 -11.47 2.90
C VAL A 101 -18.35 -11.47 1.46
N PHE A 102 -17.51 -10.50 1.10
CA PHE A 102 -16.99 -10.34 -0.26
C PHE A 102 -15.61 -11.00 -0.45
N ARG A 103 -15.24 -11.97 0.39
CA ARG A 103 -13.91 -12.61 0.37
C ARG A 103 -13.48 -13.08 -1.02
N LYS A 104 -14.40 -13.63 -1.83
CA LYS A 104 -14.12 -14.10 -3.20
C LYS A 104 -13.58 -13.01 -4.12
N PHE A 105 -14.00 -11.77 -3.93
CA PHE A 105 -13.50 -10.62 -4.67
C PHE A 105 -12.13 -10.19 -4.15
N PHE A 106 -11.97 -10.04 -2.83
CA PHE A 106 -10.72 -9.59 -2.21
C PHE A 106 -9.54 -10.58 -2.36
N VAL A 107 -9.81 -11.89 -2.47
CA VAL A 107 -8.76 -12.89 -2.69
C VAL A 107 -8.22 -12.92 -4.12
N GLN A 108 -8.85 -12.18 -5.06
CA GLN A 108 -8.35 -12.11 -6.42
C GLN A 108 -6.98 -11.42 -6.46
N PRO A 109 -5.97 -11.99 -7.16
CA PRO A 109 -4.62 -11.45 -7.17
C PRO A 109 -4.55 -9.97 -7.58
N MET A 110 -5.37 -9.54 -8.54
CA MET A 110 -5.32 -8.14 -8.97
C MET A 110 -5.94 -7.16 -7.98
N VAL A 111 -6.99 -7.58 -7.27
CA VAL A 111 -7.59 -6.77 -6.21
C VAL A 111 -6.59 -6.60 -5.08
N ALA A 112 -5.96 -7.70 -4.63
CA ALA A 112 -4.95 -7.66 -3.59
C ALA A 112 -3.71 -6.84 -3.97
N TRP A 113 -3.22 -6.98 -5.22
CA TRP A 113 -2.12 -6.17 -5.73
C TRP A 113 -2.46 -4.67 -5.76
N THR A 114 -3.71 -4.34 -6.09
CA THR A 114 -4.19 -2.96 -6.08
C THR A 114 -4.24 -2.40 -4.66
N VAL A 115 -4.83 -3.15 -3.72
CA VAL A 115 -4.89 -2.76 -2.30
C VAL A 115 -3.50 -2.56 -1.72
N LEU A 116 -2.55 -3.45 -2.03
CA LEU A 116 -1.15 -3.31 -1.61
C LEU A 116 -0.51 -2.03 -2.16
N ASN A 117 -0.70 -1.71 -3.44
CA ASN A 117 -0.12 -0.49 -4.01
C ASN A 117 -0.75 0.78 -3.46
N VAL A 118 -2.06 0.77 -3.22
CA VAL A 118 -2.75 1.90 -2.57
C VAL A 118 -2.23 2.10 -1.14
N SER A 119 -2.06 1.03 -0.35
CA SER A 119 -1.54 1.17 1.01
C SER A 119 -0.08 1.63 1.04
N LEU A 120 0.76 1.12 0.14
CA LEU A 120 2.15 1.59 -0.01
C LEU A 120 2.20 3.08 -0.45
N LEU A 121 1.37 3.48 -1.40
CA LEU A 121 1.28 4.89 -1.81
C LEU A 121 0.88 5.78 -0.62
N LEU A 122 -0.18 5.41 0.12
CA LEU A 122 -0.64 6.18 1.28
C LEU A 122 0.43 6.24 2.37
N LEU A 123 1.19 5.16 2.60
CA LEU A 123 2.32 5.16 3.51
C LEU A 123 3.39 6.16 3.05
N GLY A 124 3.81 6.11 1.78
CA GLY A 124 4.78 7.06 1.22
C GLY A 124 4.33 8.52 1.34
N LEU A 125 3.07 8.82 1.02
CA LEU A 125 2.50 10.17 1.14
C LEU A 125 2.42 10.64 2.60
N SER A 126 2.22 9.72 3.54
CA SER A 126 2.18 10.02 4.98
C SER A 126 3.59 10.27 5.54
N MET A 127 4.60 9.58 5.02
CA MET A 127 6.01 9.75 5.39
C MET A 127 6.59 11.11 4.97
N ALA A 128 5.93 11.85 4.07
CA ALA A 128 6.28 13.23 3.78
C ALA A 128 5.90 14.21 4.91
N ASP A 129 5.09 13.78 5.88
CA ASP A 129 4.82 14.51 7.12
C ASP A 129 5.87 14.17 8.19
N GLU A 130 6.56 15.18 8.69
CA GLU A 130 7.67 15.00 9.65
C GLU A 130 7.22 14.37 10.97
N ASN A 131 6.01 14.67 11.46
CA ASN A 131 5.52 14.09 12.72
C ASN A 131 5.25 12.59 12.54
N PHE A 132 4.67 12.22 11.40
CA PHE A 132 4.43 10.82 11.07
C PHE A 132 5.75 10.07 10.87
N ALA A 133 6.67 10.64 10.08
CA ALA A 133 7.99 10.05 9.83
C ALA A 133 8.79 9.86 11.13
N ALA A 134 8.80 10.86 12.01
CA ALA A 134 9.51 10.79 13.30
C ALA A 134 8.97 9.70 14.24
N ILE A 135 7.71 9.29 14.07
CA ILE A 135 7.14 8.15 14.80
C ILE A 135 7.49 6.85 14.09
N VAL A 136 7.23 6.74 12.80
CA VAL A 136 7.32 5.48 12.05
C VAL A 136 8.77 5.04 11.81
N MET A 137 9.70 5.99 11.63
CA MET A 137 11.12 5.70 11.40
C MET A 137 11.90 5.37 12.67
N LYS A 138 11.24 5.31 13.83
CA LYS A 138 11.90 4.82 15.04
C LYS A 138 12.39 3.38 14.84
N PRO A 139 13.57 3.00 15.37
CA PRO A 139 14.18 1.69 15.10
C PRO A 139 13.30 0.48 15.41
N ASP A 140 12.44 0.58 16.41
CA ASP A 140 11.46 -0.43 16.82
C ASP A 140 10.19 -0.43 15.97
N ASN A 141 9.81 0.70 15.40
CA ASN A 141 8.59 0.86 14.62
C ASN A 141 8.73 0.38 13.17
N VAL A 142 9.92 0.49 12.58
CA VAL A 142 10.16 0.00 11.20
C VAL A 142 9.85 -1.50 11.05
N PRO A 143 10.34 -2.40 11.94
CA PRO A 143 9.94 -3.80 11.93
C PRO A 143 8.43 -4.01 12.14
N ILE A 144 7.79 -3.22 13.00
CA ILE A 144 6.34 -3.33 13.27
C ILE A 144 5.53 -3.03 12.00
N VAL A 145 5.88 -1.99 11.24
CA VAL A 145 5.23 -1.71 9.95
C VAL A 145 5.38 -2.90 9.00
N GLY A 146 6.58 -3.47 8.91
CA GLY A 146 6.82 -4.68 8.12
C GLY A 146 5.94 -5.85 8.54
N LEU A 147 5.82 -6.10 9.85
CA LEU A 147 4.95 -7.16 10.41
C LEU A 147 3.48 -6.94 10.06
N VAL A 148 2.98 -5.70 10.04
CA VAL A 148 1.59 -5.40 9.64
C VAL A 148 1.34 -5.81 8.18
N TYR A 149 2.27 -5.50 7.26
CA TYR A 149 2.17 -5.94 5.86
C TYR A 149 2.27 -7.46 5.72
N LEU A 150 3.16 -8.10 6.48
CA LEU A 150 3.29 -9.56 6.49
C LEU A 150 2.03 -10.24 7.02
N LEU A 151 1.45 -9.72 8.11
CA LEU A 151 0.18 -10.20 8.66
C LEU A 151 -0.91 -10.13 7.58
N ALA A 152 -1.09 -8.97 6.95
CA ALA A 152 -2.06 -8.80 5.88
C ALA A 152 -1.83 -9.77 4.70
N PHE A 153 -0.57 -9.99 4.31
CA PHE A 153 -0.19 -10.93 3.27
C PHE A 153 -0.57 -12.38 3.63
N PHE A 154 -0.19 -12.86 4.81
CA PHE A 154 -0.51 -14.22 5.23
C PHE A 154 -2.01 -14.42 5.47
N THR A 155 -2.71 -13.41 5.98
CA THR A 155 -4.18 -13.42 6.06
C THR A 155 -4.81 -13.56 4.68
N TRP A 156 -4.29 -12.84 3.68
CA TRP A 156 -4.76 -12.97 2.30
C TRP A 156 -4.48 -14.37 1.73
N VAL A 157 -3.28 -14.92 1.92
CA VAL A 157 -2.92 -16.28 1.46
C VAL A 157 -3.85 -17.32 2.07
N ALA A 158 -4.05 -17.27 3.40
CA ALA A 158 -4.93 -18.19 4.11
C ALA A 158 -6.39 -18.08 3.61
N THR A 159 -6.89 -16.87 3.44
CA THR A 159 -8.25 -16.64 2.94
C THR A 159 -8.43 -17.11 1.50
N LYS A 160 -7.43 -16.89 0.64
CA LYS A 160 -7.44 -17.38 -0.73
C LYS A 160 -7.50 -18.90 -0.77
N GLN A 161 -6.70 -19.58 0.05
CA GLN A 161 -6.75 -21.05 0.15
C GLN A 161 -8.11 -21.53 0.65
N ALA A 162 -8.69 -20.86 1.66
CA ALA A 162 -10.02 -21.19 2.17
C ALA A 162 -11.10 -21.07 1.08
N VAL A 163 -11.07 -20.01 0.26
CA VAL A 163 -12.02 -19.84 -0.85
C VAL A 163 -11.87 -20.94 -1.91
N VAL A 164 -10.64 -21.33 -2.25
CA VAL A 164 -10.39 -22.42 -3.20
C VAL A 164 -10.89 -23.75 -2.63
N ASN A 165 -10.66 -24.01 -1.34
CA ASN A 165 -11.14 -25.22 -0.67
C ASN A 165 -12.67 -25.27 -0.61
N ASP A 166 -13.34 -24.15 -0.30
CA ASP A 166 -14.81 -24.03 -0.33
C ASP A 166 -15.37 -24.42 -1.71
N GLU A 167 -14.71 -24.03 -2.80
CA GLU A 167 -15.12 -24.35 -4.17
C GLU A 167 -14.89 -25.81 -4.52
N ARG A 168 -13.75 -26.38 -4.11
CA ARG A 168 -13.46 -27.82 -4.28
C ARG A 168 -14.48 -28.70 -3.56
N ILE A 169 -14.81 -28.38 -2.31
CA ILE A 169 -15.80 -29.11 -1.52
C ILE A 169 -17.16 -29.09 -2.23
N LYS A 170 -17.59 -27.94 -2.76
CA LYS A 170 -18.84 -27.82 -3.52
C LYS A 170 -18.86 -28.68 -4.79
N GLN A 171 -17.70 -28.93 -5.37
CA GLN A 171 -17.52 -29.78 -6.54
C GLN A 171 -17.30 -31.26 -6.18
N GLY A 172 -17.27 -31.62 -4.90
CA GLY A 172 -16.95 -32.98 -4.43
C GLY A 172 -15.48 -33.37 -4.61
N LEU A 173 -14.58 -32.39 -4.78
CA LEU A 173 -13.15 -32.61 -4.93
C LEU A 173 -12.45 -32.64 -3.55
N PRO A 174 -11.32 -33.37 -3.42
CA PRO A 174 -10.50 -33.34 -2.21
C PRO A 174 -9.88 -31.95 -1.98
N VAL A 175 -9.66 -31.61 -0.71
CA VAL A 175 -9.05 -30.33 -0.28
C VAL A 175 -7.53 -30.36 -0.30
#